data_AF-A0A3N5MEE3-F1
#
_entry.id   AF-A0A3N5MEE3-F1
#
_cell.length_a   1.000
_cell.length_b   1.000
_cell.length_c   1.000
_cell.angle_alpha   90.00
_cell.angle_beta   90.00
_cell.angle_gamma   90.00
#
_symmetry.space_group_name_H-M   'P 1'
#
loop_
_entity.id
_entity.type
_entity.pdbx_description
1 polymer ?
#
loop_
_entity_poly.entity_id
_entity_poly.type
_entity_poly.pdbx_seq_one_letter_code
_entity_poly.pdbx_strand_id
1 'polypeptide(L)'
;MGSLSKETVINGISAMADTMVLFHENGSLFKCTLVRDSRVQELPAKVGADLCFFDNNRLSAVDLSEDISIGGIHCLKGTRVWFHRNGKLAGCTPSRDICIHGMNHMKGRLLVFREDGSVIDVRNLKPE
;
A
#
# COMPACT_ATOMS: atom_id res chain seq x y z
N MET A 1 11.65 -13.88 -15.88
CA MET A 1 10.69 -13.75 -14.76
C MET A 1 10.90 -14.97 -13.87
N GLY A 2 11.17 -14.79 -12.59
CA GLY A 2 11.43 -15.89 -11.65
C GLY A 2 10.47 -15.87 -10.48
N SER A 3 10.09 -17.04 -9.98
CA SER A 3 9.39 -17.22 -8.72
C SER A 3 10.36 -17.66 -7.63
N LEU A 4 10.01 -17.41 -6.36
CA LEU A 4 10.75 -17.95 -5.24
C LEU A 4 10.45 -19.43 -5.06
N SER A 5 11.47 -20.29 -4.94
CA SER A 5 11.27 -21.72 -4.66
C SER A 5 10.98 -22.03 -3.19
N LYS A 6 11.16 -21.04 -2.30
CA LYS A 6 10.93 -21.13 -0.86
C LYS A 6 10.75 -19.73 -0.29
N GLU A 7 10.18 -19.65 0.92
CA GLU A 7 10.16 -18.40 1.69
C GLU A 7 11.58 -17.81 1.75
N THR A 8 11.69 -16.53 1.41
CA THR A 8 12.99 -15.85 1.31
C THR A 8 12.89 -14.48 1.96
N VAL A 9 13.84 -14.17 2.84
CA VAL A 9 13.94 -12.84 3.45
C VAL A 9 14.69 -11.91 2.51
N ILE A 10 14.03 -10.82 2.10
CA ILE A 10 14.58 -9.78 1.22
C ILE A 10 14.45 -8.46 1.94
N ASN A 11 15.56 -7.82 2.29
CA ASN A 11 15.57 -6.56 3.04
C ASN A 11 14.73 -6.61 4.34
N GLY A 12 14.77 -7.74 5.05
CA GLY A 12 13.98 -7.98 6.26
C GLY A 12 12.52 -8.36 6.03
N ILE A 13 12.05 -8.39 4.78
CA ILE A 13 10.69 -8.79 4.39
C ILE A 13 10.68 -10.28 4.06
N SER A 14 9.83 -11.05 4.73
CA SER A 14 9.65 -12.47 4.46
C SER A 14 8.71 -12.66 3.26
N ALA A 15 9.29 -12.89 2.08
CA ALA A 15 8.57 -13.06 0.82
C ALA A 15 8.10 -14.52 0.65
N MET A 16 6.87 -14.69 0.17
CA MET A 16 6.16 -15.96 0.04
C MET A 16 6.76 -16.83 -1.08
N ALA A 17 6.92 -18.14 -0.80
CA ALA A 17 7.28 -19.12 -1.82
C ALA A 17 6.26 -19.15 -2.96
N ASP A 18 6.69 -19.59 -4.13
CA ASP A 18 5.88 -19.73 -5.35
C ASP A 18 5.23 -18.42 -5.85
N THR A 19 5.66 -17.28 -5.30
CA THR A 19 5.27 -15.95 -5.76
C THR A 19 6.41 -15.27 -6.53
N MET A 20 6.04 -14.30 -7.36
CA MET A 20 6.98 -13.54 -8.15
C MET A 20 7.66 -12.48 -7.30
N VAL A 21 8.98 -12.37 -7.45
CA VAL A 21 9.75 -11.23 -6.95
C VAL A 21 10.31 -10.47 -8.14
N LEU A 22 10.10 -9.16 -8.13
CA LEU A 22 10.60 -8.28 -9.17
C LEU A 22 11.55 -7.26 -8.54
N PHE A 23 12.58 -6.90 -9.30
CA PHE A 23 13.56 -5.89 -8.94
C PHE A 23 13.56 -4.79 -9.99
N HIS A 24 13.85 -3.56 -9.56
CA HIS A 24 14.21 -2.47 -10.46
C HIS A 24 15.57 -2.74 -11.11
N GLU A 25 15.90 -2.00 -12.16
CA GLU A 25 17.20 -2.13 -12.85
C GLU A 25 18.40 -1.88 -11.94
N ASN A 26 18.24 -1.05 -10.91
CA ASN A 26 19.26 -0.79 -9.89
C ASN A 26 19.40 -1.91 -8.83
N GLY A 27 18.65 -3.00 -8.97
CA GLY A 27 18.65 -4.15 -8.06
C GLY A 27 17.82 -3.95 -6.78
N SER A 28 17.19 -2.79 -6.57
CA SER A 28 16.26 -2.62 -5.46
C SER A 28 14.98 -3.43 -5.67
N LEU A 29 14.36 -3.85 -4.57
CA LEU A 29 13.10 -4.60 -4.62
C LEU A 29 12.02 -3.72 -5.27
N PHE A 30 11.32 -4.23 -6.28
CA PHE A 30 10.15 -3.58 -6.87
C PHE A 30 8.86 -4.18 -6.30
N LYS A 31 8.77 -5.51 -6.25
CA LYS A 31 7.55 -6.22 -5.81
C LYS A 31 7.88 -7.54 -5.14
N CYS A 32 7.18 -7.87 -4.05
CA CYS A 32 7.09 -9.22 -3.51
C CYS A 32 5.73 -9.45 -2.82
N THR A 33 5.36 -10.72 -2.62
CA THR A 33 4.16 -11.10 -1.86
C THR A 33 4.56 -11.50 -0.44
N LEU A 34 3.84 -11.00 0.56
CA LEU A 34 4.19 -11.17 1.98
C LEU A 34 3.68 -12.50 2.56
N VAL A 35 4.52 -13.24 3.29
CA VAL A 35 4.17 -14.58 3.83
C VAL A 35 3.24 -14.55 5.05
N ARG A 36 3.21 -13.45 5.81
CA ARG A 36 2.46 -13.30 7.06
C ARG A 36 2.20 -11.83 7.35
N ASP A 37 1.16 -11.49 8.11
CA ASP A 37 0.94 -10.11 8.55
C ASP A 37 2.22 -9.58 9.23
N SER A 38 2.67 -8.38 8.84
CA SER A 38 3.92 -7.79 9.35
C SER A 38 3.89 -6.27 9.21
N ARG A 39 4.74 -5.57 9.98
CA ARG A 39 4.96 -4.13 9.77
C ARG A 39 6.08 -3.92 8.75
N VAL A 40 5.81 -3.14 7.71
CA VAL A 40 6.80 -2.75 6.69
C VAL A 40 6.82 -1.22 6.63
N GLN A 41 7.95 -0.62 6.98
CA GLN A 41 8.09 0.85 7.10
C GLN A 41 6.95 1.47 7.93
N GLU A 42 6.67 0.88 9.08
CA GLU A 42 5.57 1.28 9.99
C GLU A 42 4.14 1.08 9.46
N LEU A 43 3.96 0.47 8.30
CA LEU A 43 2.64 0.14 7.79
C LEU A 43 2.28 -1.33 8.07
N PRO A 44 1.06 -1.59 8.57
CA PRO A 44 0.59 -2.94 8.83
C PRO A 44 0.19 -3.60 7.50
N ALA A 45 1.05 -4.48 7.01
CA ALA A 45 0.86 -5.20 5.76
C ALA A 45 0.18 -6.54 6.00
N LYS A 46 -0.80 -6.86 5.14
CA LYS A 46 -1.56 -8.12 5.18
C LYS A 46 -0.79 -9.27 4.54
N VAL A 47 -0.93 -10.47 5.09
CA VAL A 47 -0.48 -11.72 4.47
C VAL A 47 -1.07 -11.87 3.08
N GLY A 48 -0.25 -12.37 2.15
CA GLY A 48 -0.62 -12.51 0.74
C GLY A 48 -0.74 -11.18 -0.01
N ALA A 49 -0.53 -10.03 0.64
CA ALA A 49 -0.50 -8.75 -0.04
C ALA A 49 0.75 -8.64 -0.90
N ASP A 50 0.58 -8.01 -2.06
CA ASP A 50 1.71 -7.50 -2.83
C ASP A 50 2.20 -6.20 -2.18
N LEU A 51 3.49 -6.20 -1.81
CA LEU A 51 4.25 -5.02 -1.44
C LEU A 51 4.92 -4.48 -2.69
N CYS A 52 4.68 -3.22 -3.00
CA CYS A 52 5.33 -2.54 -4.11
C CYS A 52 6.23 -1.43 -3.58
N PHE A 53 7.39 -1.23 -4.20
CA PHE A 53 8.38 -0.24 -3.80
C PHE A 53 8.84 0.60 -4.98
N PHE A 54 9.15 1.86 -4.70
CA PHE A 54 9.95 2.69 -5.59
C PHE A 54 11.41 2.21 -5.60
N ASP A 55 12.16 2.61 -6.64
CA ASP A 55 13.59 2.25 -6.80
C ASP A 55 14.51 2.80 -5.69
N ASN A 56 13.99 3.66 -4.82
CA ASN A 56 14.66 4.19 -3.64
C ASN A 56 14.30 3.41 -2.36
N ASN A 57 13.78 2.19 -2.51
CA ASN A 57 13.35 1.28 -1.44
C ASN A 57 12.18 1.79 -0.57
N ARG A 58 11.50 2.87 -0.96
CA ARG A 58 10.30 3.33 -0.24
C ARG A 58 9.06 2.59 -0.72
N LEU A 59 8.14 2.26 0.20
CA LEU A 59 6.85 1.69 -0.18
C LEU A 59 6.11 2.63 -1.14
N SER A 60 5.59 2.04 -2.20
CA SER A 60 4.69 2.68 -3.18
C SER A 60 3.26 2.19 -3.05
N ALA A 61 3.05 0.93 -2.62
CA ALA A 61 1.74 0.40 -2.30
C ALA A 61 1.79 -0.78 -1.33
N VAL A 62 0.74 -0.95 -0.52
CA VAL A 62 0.56 -2.08 0.40
C VAL A 62 -0.93 -2.30 0.69
N ASP A 63 -1.34 -3.55 0.87
CA ASP A 63 -2.68 -3.89 1.37
C ASP A 63 -2.64 -4.00 2.90
N LEU A 64 -3.55 -3.30 3.56
CA LEU A 64 -3.51 -3.13 5.02
C LEU A 64 -4.09 -4.34 5.76
N SER A 65 -3.45 -4.78 6.84
CA SER A 65 -4.02 -5.80 7.75
C SER A 65 -4.95 -5.21 8.82
N GLU A 66 -4.78 -3.94 9.17
CA GLU A 66 -5.58 -3.21 10.16
C GLU A 66 -5.87 -1.77 9.71
N ASP A 67 -6.83 -1.12 10.36
CA ASP A 67 -7.12 0.29 10.13
C ASP A 67 -5.94 1.12 10.66
N ILE A 68 -5.45 2.09 9.88
CA ILE A 68 -4.32 2.94 10.28
C ILE A 68 -4.53 4.40 9.88
N SER A 69 -4.06 5.33 10.70
CA SER A 69 -4.03 6.76 10.34
C SER A 69 -2.74 7.11 9.61
N ILE A 70 -2.86 7.62 8.39
CA ILE A 70 -1.74 8.09 7.57
C ILE A 70 -2.00 9.55 7.21
N GLY A 71 -1.15 10.46 7.68
CA GLY A 71 -1.34 11.89 7.44
C GLY A 71 -2.68 12.44 7.94
N GLY A 72 -3.25 11.84 8.99
CA GLY A 72 -4.56 12.20 9.54
C GLY A 72 -5.76 11.50 8.89
N ILE A 73 -5.54 10.70 7.85
CA ILE A 73 -6.60 9.94 7.16
C ILE A 73 -6.62 8.50 7.68
N HIS A 74 -7.75 8.08 8.25
CA HIS A 74 -7.96 6.71 8.73
C HIS A 74 -8.26 5.80 7.54
N CYS A 75 -7.25 5.03 7.12
CA CYS A 75 -7.32 4.09 6.02
C CYS A 75 -7.90 2.76 6.50
N LEU A 76 -8.79 2.18 5.69
CA LEU A 76 -9.56 0.98 5.99
C LEU A 76 -8.72 -0.28 5.80
N LYS A 77 -8.74 -1.18 6.80
CA LYS A 77 -8.14 -2.52 6.71
C LYS A 77 -8.66 -3.29 5.50
N GLY A 78 -7.82 -4.18 4.96
CA GLY A 78 -8.15 -4.99 3.80
C GLY A 78 -8.21 -4.19 2.49
N THR A 79 -7.90 -2.90 2.51
CA THR A 79 -7.79 -2.08 1.29
C THR A 79 -6.34 -1.70 1.02
N ARG A 80 -6.05 -1.39 -0.25
CA ARG A 80 -4.74 -0.91 -0.67
C ARG A 80 -4.57 0.56 -0.35
N VAL A 81 -3.38 0.93 0.09
CA VAL A 81 -2.89 2.31 0.12
C VAL A 81 -1.77 2.48 -0.89
N TRP A 82 -1.67 3.68 -1.46
CA TRP A 82 -0.64 4.06 -2.42
C TRP A 82 0.08 5.33 -1.93
N PHE A 83 1.34 5.45 -2.29
CA PHE A 83 2.17 6.59 -1.92
C PHE A 83 2.75 7.26 -3.16
N HIS A 84 2.95 8.57 -3.07
CA HIS A 84 3.84 9.31 -3.94
C HIS A 84 5.28 9.01 -3.56
N ARG A 85 6.23 9.25 -4.47
CA ARG A 85 7.67 9.02 -4.21
C ARG A 85 8.20 9.86 -3.03
N ASN A 86 7.55 10.99 -2.75
CA ASN A 86 7.83 11.86 -1.59
C ASN A 86 7.28 11.28 -0.26
N GLY A 87 6.47 10.23 -0.29
CA GLY A 87 5.92 9.55 0.90
C GLY A 87 4.54 9.99 1.33
N LYS A 88 4.00 11.02 0.69
CA LYS A 88 2.63 11.43 0.93
C LYS A 88 1.67 10.40 0.34
N LEU A 89 0.50 10.30 0.95
CA LEU A 89 -0.56 9.42 0.50
C LEU A 89 -0.99 9.82 -0.92
N ALA A 90 -0.97 8.86 -1.85
CA ALA A 90 -1.47 9.00 -3.21
C ALA A 90 -2.86 8.39 -3.38
N GLY A 91 -3.21 7.42 -2.54
CA GLY A 91 -4.55 6.86 -2.52
C GLY A 91 -4.82 6.03 -1.27
N CYS A 92 -6.07 6.05 -0.82
CA CYS A 92 -6.54 5.18 0.24
C CYS A 92 -8.07 5.07 0.22
N THR A 93 -8.59 4.04 0.87
CA THR A 93 -10.02 3.95 1.20
C THR A 93 -10.23 4.38 2.66
N PRO A 94 -10.97 5.45 2.95
CA PRO A 94 -11.22 5.87 4.32
C PRO A 94 -12.12 4.87 5.06
N SER A 95 -11.82 4.57 6.33
CA SER A 95 -12.69 3.74 7.19
C SER A 95 -13.86 4.51 7.80
N ARG A 96 -13.82 5.84 7.73
CA ARG A 96 -14.90 6.75 8.17
C ARG A 96 -15.05 7.92 7.22
N ASP A 97 -16.17 8.60 7.28
CA ASP A 97 -16.40 9.81 6.50
C ASP A 97 -15.36 10.87 6.92
N ILE A 98 -14.82 11.60 5.95
CA ILE A 98 -13.78 12.61 6.19
C ILE A 98 -14.09 13.90 5.45
N CYS A 99 -13.66 15.02 6.03
CA CYS A 99 -13.71 16.32 5.38
C CYS A 99 -12.29 16.74 5.00
N ILE A 100 -12.05 16.95 3.70
CA ILE A 100 -10.75 17.40 3.17
C ILE A 100 -10.99 18.73 2.45
N HIS A 101 -10.28 19.78 2.89
CA HIS A 101 -10.43 21.13 2.35
C HIS A 101 -11.90 21.62 2.27
N GLY A 102 -12.72 21.28 3.26
CA GLY A 102 -14.14 21.66 3.31
C GLY A 102 -15.09 20.78 2.50
N MET A 103 -14.57 19.76 1.81
CA MET A 103 -15.37 18.80 1.04
C MET A 103 -15.50 17.47 1.80
N ASN A 104 -16.73 16.98 1.95
CA ASN A 104 -17.00 15.71 2.59
C ASN A 104 -16.85 14.53 1.62
N HIS A 105 -16.17 13.49 2.08
CA HIS A 105 -15.96 12.24 1.37
C HIS A 105 -16.47 11.08 2.23
N MET A 106 -17.31 10.23 1.63
CA MET A 106 -17.85 9.06 2.31
C MET A 106 -16.79 7.96 2.46
N LYS A 107 -16.86 7.25 3.59
CA LYS A 107 -16.08 6.03 3.83
C LYS A 107 -16.29 4.97 2.75
N GLY A 108 -15.32 4.06 2.64
CA GLY A 108 -15.42 2.91 1.73
C GLY A 108 -15.26 3.25 0.25
N ARG A 109 -15.00 4.52 -0.10
CA ARG A 109 -14.67 4.95 -1.46
C ARG A 109 -13.19 5.23 -1.57
N LEU A 110 -12.56 4.73 -2.63
CA LEU A 110 -11.16 5.02 -2.89
C LEU A 110 -11.01 6.50 -3.22
N LEU A 111 -10.22 7.21 -2.42
CA LEU A 111 -9.78 8.56 -2.68
C LEU A 111 -8.41 8.53 -3.33
N VAL A 112 -8.23 9.34 -4.38
CA VAL A 112 -6.93 9.54 -5.04
C VAL A 112 -6.48 10.98 -4.78
N PHE A 113 -5.22 11.14 -4.39
CA PHE A 113 -4.65 12.42 -3.96
C PHE A 113 -3.54 12.88 -4.89
N ARG A 114 -3.45 14.19 -5.12
CA ARG A 114 -2.22 14.84 -5.62
C ARG A 114 -1.16 14.91 -4.54
N GLU A 115 0.06 15.24 -4.93
CA GLU A 115 1.17 15.44 -4.00
C GLU A 115 0.96 16.61 -3.01
N ASP A 116 0.07 17.55 -3.32
CA ASP A 116 -0.32 18.65 -2.43
C ASP A 116 -1.36 18.22 -1.38
N GLY A 117 -1.92 17.01 -1.49
CA GLY A 117 -2.98 16.48 -0.61
C GLY A 117 -4.40 16.73 -1.11
N SER A 118 -4.60 17.42 -2.23
CA SER A 118 -5.92 17.61 -2.82
C SER A 118 -6.46 16.31 -3.43
N VAL A 119 -7.77 16.07 -3.28
CA VAL A 119 -8.45 14.90 -3.86
C VAL A 119 -8.75 15.15 -5.34
N ILE A 120 -8.45 14.19 -6.20
CA ILE A 120 -8.67 14.27 -7.65
C ILE A 120 -9.74 13.34 -8.18
N ASP A 121 -9.96 12.22 -7.52
CA ASP A 121 -10.88 11.19 -7.99
C ASP A 121 -11.43 10.41 -6.80
N VAL A 122 -12.68 9.96 -6.93
CA VAL A 122 -13.39 9.16 -5.94
C VAL A 122 -13.97 7.96 -6.67
N ARG A 123 -13.42 6.77 -6.44
CA ARG A 123 -13.85 5.53 -7.11
C ARG A 123 -14.65 4.64 -6.18
N ASN A 124 -15.66 3.99 -6.72
CA ASN A 124 -16.38 2.92 -6.03
C ASN A 124 -15.49 1.68 -5.99
N LEU A 125 -15.21 1.17 -4.79
CA LEU A 125 -14.79 -0.21 -4.64
C LEU A 125 -16.03 -1.08 -4.90
N LYS A 126 -16.02 -1.83 -6.00
CA LYS A 126 -16.97 -2.95 -6.12
C LYS A 126 -16.54 -3.99 -5.09
N PRO A 127 -17.45 -4.51 -4.25
CA PRO A 127 -17.17 -5.73 -3.51
C PRO A 127 -16.91 -6.85 -4.53
N GLU A 128 -15.84 -7.62 -4.31
CA GLU A 128 -15.63 -8.91 -4.99
C GLU A 128 -16.66 -9.95 -4.52
#